data_AF-A0A7S3G5E6-F1
#
_entry.id   AF-A0A7S3G5E6-F1
#
_cell.length_a   1.000
_cell.length_b   1.000
_cell.length_c   1.000
_cell.angle_alpha   90.00
_cell.angle_beta   90.00
_cell.angle_gamma   90.00
#
_symmetry.space_group_name_H-M   'P 1'
#
loop_
_entity.id
_entity.type
_entity.pdbx_description
1 polymer ?
#
loop_
_entity_poly.entity_id
_entity_poly.type
_entity_poly.pdbx_seq_one_letter_code
_entity_poly.pdbx_strand_id
1 'polypeptide(L)'
;MRTTQIKMFDESILSVPNTAFRNLNIINHFESPVVRLQIDIHVSFEATDDKIMSFLTRLEDKLDRDPDLQDGVHDATLYEIKPNGTYVVRLEAAFKRGPAAVAKDEKLAWKWMAEFVLKREDILMNTVELMNEMQLNLAHLPSFVHH
;
A
#
# COMPACT_ATOMS: atom_id res chain seq x y z
N MET A 1 15.10 33.98 5.02
CA MET A 1 13.71 33.60 4.67
C MET A 1 12.96 33.24 5.95
N ARG A 2 11.70 33.70 6.11
CA ARG A 2 10.86 33.46 7.32
C ARG A 2 9.88 32.29 7.17
N THR A 3 9.49 31.96 5.94
CA THR A 3 8.51 30.92 5.59
C THR A 3 8.99 30.12 4.38
N THR A 4 8.56 28.86 4.29
CA THR A 4 8.67 28.01 3.10
C THR A 4 7.28 27.84 2.49
N GLN A 5 7.16 27.96 1.17
CA GLN A 5 5.92 27.70 0.45
C GLN A 5 5.88 26.23 0.02
N ILE A 6 4.79 25.54 0.34
CA ILE A 6 4.54 24.14 0.01
C ILE A 6 3.33 24.11 -0.93
N LYS A 7 3.47 23.49 -2.10
CA LYS A 7 2.32 23.21 -2.98
C LYS A 7 1.60 21.96 -2.46
N MET A 8 0.33 22.10 -2.14
CA MET A 8 -0.54 21.02 -1.66
C MET A 8 -1.07 20.18 -2.83
N PHE A 9 -1.66 19.00 -2.53
CA PHE A 9 -2.22 18.11 -3.55
C PHE A 9 -3.39 18.73 -4.33
N ASP A 10 -4.16 19.61 -3.71
CA ASP A 10 -5.23 20.40 -4.34
C ASP A 10 -4.70 21.65 -5.09
N GLU A 11 -3.38 21.70 -5.30
CA GLU A 11 -2.62 22.79 -5.91
C GLU A 11 -2.59 24.12 -5.13
N SER A 12 -3.20 24.18 -3.94
CA SER A 12 -3.10 25.35 -3.08
C SER A 12 -1.68 25.55 -2.54
N ILE A 13 -1.32 26.79 -2.20
CA ILE A 13 0.00 27.11 -1.62
C ILE A 13 -0.14 27.32 -0.12
N LEU A 14 0.48 26.44 0.65
CA LEU A 14 0.61 26.57 2.10
C LEU A 14 1.92 27.29 2.44
N SER A 15 1.85 28.40 3.16
CA SER A 15 3.03 29.10 3.68
C SER A 15 3.33 28.66 5.11
N VAL A 16 4.41 27.91 5.29
CA VAL A 16 4.81 27.34 6.59
C VAL A 16 5.96 28.16 7.21
N PRO A 17 5.84 28.65 8.46
CA PRO A 17 6.94 29.31 9.16
C PRO A 17 8.15 28.40 9.34
N ASN A 18 9.36 28.90 9.10
CA ASN A 18 10.56 28.06 9.20
C ASN A 18 10.85 27.56 10.63
N THR A 19 10.26 28.21 11.64
CA THR A 19 10.29 27.76 13.03
C THR A 19 9.51 26.47 13.25
N ALA A 20 8.48 26.19 12.44
CA ALA A 20 7.69 24.96 12.53
C ALA A 20 8.55 23.73 12.19
N PHE A 21 9.45 23.85 11.20
CA PHE A 21 10.33 22.75 10.80
C PHE A 21 11.35 22.34 11.88
N ARG A 22 11.59 23.17 12.90
CA ARG A 22 12.48 22.82 14.01
C ARG A 22 11.78 22.02 15.11
N ASN A 23 10.46 22.11 15.18
CA ASN A 23 9.66 21.57 16.29
C ASN A 23 8.74 20.42 15.87
N LEU A 24 8.66 20.13 14.58
CA LEU A 24 7.84 19.07 14.01
C LEU A 24 8.74 17.95 13.47
N ASN A 25 8.29 16.71 13.62
CA ASN A 25 8.88 15.59 12.91
C ASN A 25 8.42 15.66 11.44
N ILE A 26 9.31 16.06 10.53
CA ILE A 26 9.00 16.18 9.11
C ILE A 26 9.35 14.86 8.44
N ILE A 27 8.35 14.21 7.86
CA ILE A 27 8.55 13.00 7.07
C ILE A 27 8.69 13.40 5.60
N ASN A 28 9.89 13.28 5.05
CA ASN A 28 10.11 13.48 3.62
C ASN A 28 9.84 12.18 2.87
N HIS A 29 8.60 12.01 2.40
CA HIS A 29 8.19 10.82 1.63
C HIS A 29 8.95 10.68 0.30
N PHE A 30 9.56 11.76 -0.24
CA PHE A 30 10.42 11.68 -1.43
C PHE A 30 11.80 11.11 -1.13
N GLU A 31 12.26 11.11 0.12
CA GLU A 31 13.55 10.53 0.51
C GLU A 31 13.42 9.08 0.99
N SER A 32 12.20 8.57 1.20
CA SER A 32 12.01 7.17 1.57
C SER A 32 12.55 6.25 0.46
N PRO A 33 13.46 5.31 0.76
CA PRO A 33 13.99 4.37 -0.21
C PRO A 33 12.96 3.29 -0.60
N VAL A 34 11.91 3.14 0.21
CA VAL A 34 10.88 2.11 0.06
C VAL A 34 9.51 2.76 0.30
N VAL A 35 8.55 2.47 -0.57
CA VAL A 35 7.14 2.77 -0.30
C VAL A 35 6.43 1.48 0.02
N ARG A 36 5.83 1.45 1.21
CA ARG A 36 5.12 0.29 1.72
C ARG A 36 3.63 0.41 1.43
N LEU A 37 3.05 -0.73 1.13
CA LEU A 37 1.63 -0.94 1.00
C LEU A 37 1.18 -1.80 2.16
N GLN A 38 0.10 -1.38 2.81
CA GLN A 38 -0.60 -2.19 3.79
C GLN A 38 -2.09 -2.13 3.47
N ILE A 39 -2.70 -3.30 3.27
CA ILE A 39 -4.12 -3.43 2.93
C ILE A 39 -4.74 -4.50 3.83
N ASP A 40 -5.87 -4.16 4.44
CA ASP A 40 -6.70 -5.13 5.17
C ASP A 40 -7.88 -5.55 4.29
N ILE A 41 -7.94 -6.84 3.97
CA ILE A 41 -8.94 -7.48 3.13
C ILE A 41 -9.88 -8.28 4.01
N HIS A 42 -11.16 -7.92 3.99
CA HIS A 42 -12.19 -8.58 4.77
C HIS A 42 -12.86 -9.68 3.96
N VAL A 43 -12.61 -10.93 4.29
CA VAL A 43 -13.18 -12.11 3.62
C VAL A 43 -14.38 -12.64 4.41
N SER A 44 -15.45 -13.00 3.69
CA SER A 44 -16.74 -13.45 4.24
C SER A 44 -16.60 -14.63 5.22
N PHE A 45 -17.55 -14.70 6.17
CA PHE A 45 -17.70 -15.78 7.15
C PHE A 45 -18.06 -17.14 6.54
N GLU A 46 -18.44 -17.18 5.26
CA GLU A 46 -18.70 -18.41 4.51
C GLU A 46 -17.41 -19.13 4.08
N ALA A 47 -16.25 -18.47 4.22
CA ALA A 47 -14.96 -19.08 3.98
C ALA A 47 -14.60 -20.08 5.09
N THR A 48 -13.87 -21.14 4.74
CA THR A 48 -13.32 -22.09 5.70
C THR A 48 -11.85 -21.77 5.98
N ASP A 49 -11.34 -22.18 7.15
CA ASP A 49 -9.93 -22.02 7.51
C ASP A 49 -9.00 -22.55 6.41
N ASP A 50 -9.28 -23.73 5.85
CA ASP A 50 -8.49 -24.33 4.76
C ASP A 50 -8.48 -23.46 3.49
N LYS A 51 -9.61 -22.84 3.14
CA LYS A 51 -9.69 -21.94 1.99
C LYS A 51 -8.91 -20.66 2.23
N ILE A 52 -8.97 -20.12 3.45
CA ILE A 52 -8.21 -18.92 3.82
C ILE A 52 -6.71 -19.22 3.80
N MET A 53 -6.27 -20.33 4.38
CA MET A 53 -4.86 -20.71 4.33
C MET A 53 -4.38 -20.94 2.89
N SER A 54 -5.17 -21.61 2.06
CA SER A 54 -4.85 -21.77 0.64
C SER A 54 -4.81 -20.44 -0.11
N PHE A 55 -5.67 -19.49 0.25
CA PHE A 55 -5.69 -18.16 -0.34
C PHE A 55 -4.43 -17.36 0.03
N LEU A 56 -4.02 -17.39 1.29
CA LEU A 56 -2.78 -16.75 1.75
C LEU A 56 -1.57 -17.28 0.98
N THR A 57 -1.40 -18.61 0.92
CA THR A 57 -0.28 -19.21 0.18
C THR A 57 -0.27 -18.82 -1.30
N ARG A 58 -1.43 -18.83 -1.96
CA ARG A 58 -1.52 -18.43 -3.38
C ARG A 58 -1.30 -16.94 -3.59
N LEU A 59 -1.65 -16.12 -2.60
CA LEU A 59 -1.43 -14.68 -2.63
C LEU A 59 0.07 -14.37 -2.43
N GLU A 60 0.73 -15.01 -1.48
CA GLU A 60 2.19 -14.94 -1.31
C GLU A 60 2.92 -15.35 -2.60
N ASP A 61 2.55 -16.50 -3.19
CA ASP A 61 3.11 -16.96 -4.47
C ASP A 61 2.95 -15.94 -5.61
N LYS A 62 1.85 -15.16 -5.61
CA LYS A 62 1.62 -14.09 -6.60
C LYS A 62 2.50 -12.87 -6.31
N LEU A 63 2.62 -12.47 -5.04
CA LEU A 63 3.46 -11.34 -4.63
C LEU A 63 4.95 -11.62 -4.87
N ASP A 64 5.40 -12.84 -4.63
CA ASP A 64 6.78 -13.30 -4.90
C ASP A 64 7.17 -13.17 -6.39
N ARG A 65 6.18 -13.28 -7.28
CA ARG A 65 6.37 -13.20 -8.73
C ARG A 65 6.15 -11.80 -9.28
N ASP A 66 5.73 -10.85 -8.45
CA ASP A 66 5.43 -9.50 -8.88
C ASP A 66 6.76 -8.75 -9.15
N PRO A 67 7.02 -8.32 -10.40
CA PRO A 67 8.27 -7.68 -10.75
C PRO A 67 8.46 -6.30 -10.11
N ASP A 68 7.37 -5.66 -9.68
CA ASP A 68 7.35 -4.32 -9.10
C ASP A 68 7.61 -4.33 -7.59
N LEU A 69 7.42 -5.47 -6.93
CA LEU A 69 7.71 -5.63 -5.52
C LEU A 69 9.19 -5.85 -5.25
N GLN A 70 9.63 -5.39 -4.08
CA GLN A 70 10.97 -5.63 -3.56
C GLN A 70 11.08 -7.07 -3.06
N ASP A 71 12.06 -7.79 -3.58
CA ASP A 71 12.29 -9.20 -3.28
C ASP A 71 12.39 -9.43 -1.77
N GLY A 72 11.59 -10.36 -1.26
CA GLY A 72 11.57 -10.74 0.17
C GLY A 72 11.01 -9.67 1.13
N VAL A 73 10.34 -8.63 0.61
CA VAL A 73 9.72 -7.58 1.42
C VAL A 73 8.21 -7.49 1.11
N HIS A 74 7.52 -8.61 1.32
CA HIS A 74 6.08 -8.72 1.30
C HIS A 74 5.62 -9.85 2.23
N ASP A 75 4.37 -9.80 2.66
CA ASP A 75 3.76 -10.75 3.58
C ASP A 75 2.24 -10.76 3.38
N ALA A 76 1.61 -11.94 3.46
CA ALA A 76 0.16 -12.07 3.45
C ALA A 76 -0.28 -12.96 4.61
N THR A 77 -0.87 -12.35 5.64
CA THR A 77 -1.18 -13.04 6.90
C THR A 77 -2.64 -12.93 7.28
N LEU A 78 -3.15 -13.95 7.98
CA LEU A 78 -4.40 -13.84 8.71
C LEU A 78 -4.16 -12.97 9.95
N TYR A 79 -4.66 -11.73 9.91
CA TYR A 79 -4.48 -10.75 10.98
C TYR A 79 -5.46 -10.96 12.14
N GLU A 80 -6.74 -11.18 11.82
CA GLU A 80 -7.80 -11.32 12.81
C GLU A 80 -8.96 -12.16 12.26
N ILE A 81 -9.66 -12.89 13.12
CA ILE A 81 -11.00 -13.42 12.85
C ILE A 81 -11.99 -12.63 13.70
N LYS A 82 -12.86 -11.86 13.05
CA LYS A 82 -13.85 -11.04 13.75
C LYS A 82 -14.93 -11.92 14.39
N PRO A 83 -15.60 -11.45 15.47
CA PRO A 83 -16.67 -12.21 16.14
C PRO A 83 -17.85 -12.61 15.24
N ASN A 84 -18.05 -11.92 14.12
CA ASN A 84 -19.08 -12.24 13.12
C ASN A 84 -18.62 -13.30 12.09
N GLY A 85 -17.46 -13.92 12.31
CA GLY A 85 -16.86 -14.92 11.42
C GLY A 85 -16.08 -14.35 10.23
N THR A 86 -15.98 -13.02 10.07
CA THR A 86 -15.18 -12.43 8.98
C THR A 86 -13.69 -12.60 9.21
N TYR A 87 -12.97 -13.11 8.22
CA TYR A 87 -11.51 -13.19 8.25
C TYR A 87 -10.90 -11.87 7.76
N VAL A 88 -9.90 -11.36 8.47
CA VAL A 88 -9.13 -10.18 8.08
C VAL A 88 -7.76 -10.64 7.61
N VAL A 89 -7.54 -10.60 6.30
CA VAL A 89 -6.25 -10.87 5.70
C VAL A 89 -5.50 -9.56 5.53
N ARG A 90 -4.30 -9.46 6.09
CA ARG A 90 -3.42 -8.31 5.90
C ARG A 90 -2.39 -8.63 4.83
N LEU A 91 -2.30 -7.74 3.85
CA LEU A 91 -1.28 -7.75 2.83
C LEU A 91 -0.31 -6.59 3.10
N GLU A 92 0.95 -6.93 3.30
CA GLU A 92 2.05 -5.98 3.40
C GLU A 92 3.00 -6.18 2.23
N ALA A 93 3.41 -5.11 1.56
CA ALA A 93 4.34 -5.20 0.45
C ALA A 93 5.18 -3.93 0.32
N ALA A 94 6.39 -4.05 -0.20
CA ALA A 94 7.27 -2.93 -0.51
C ALA A 94 7.50 -2.85 -2.01
N PHE A 95 7.35 -1.68 -2.61
CA PHE A 95 7.63 -1.49 -4.03
C PHE A 95 9.09 -1.12 -4.28
N LYS A 96 9.65 -1.67 -5.36
CA LYS A 96 10.93 -1.19 -5.93
C LYS A 96 10.76 0.27 -6.33
N ARG A 97 11.59 1.15 -5.77
CA ARG A 97 11.64 2.53 -6.25
C ARG A 97 12.23 2.57 -7.66
N GLY A 98 11.71 3.47 -8.48
CA GLY A 98 12.44 3.92 -9.68
C GLY A 98 13.83 4.47 -9.28
N PRO A 99 14.77 4.63 -10.23
CA PRO A 99 16.14 5.03 -9.92
C PRO A 99 16.20 6.26 -9.02
N ALA A 100 17.17 6.30 -8.09
CA ALA A 100 17.34 7.36 -7.07
C ALA A 100 17.36 8.81 -7.63
N ALA A 101 17.51 8.98 -8.95
CA ALA A 101 17.33 10.23 -9.68
C ALA A 101 15.93 10.87 -9.52
N VAL A 102 14.92 10.10 -9.16
CA VAL A 102 13.54 10.57 -8.92
C VAL A 102 13.47 11.60 -7.78
N ALA A 103 14.42 11.60 -6.83
CA ALA A 103 14.43 12.54 -5.70
C ALA A 103 14.85 13.98 -6.08
N LYS A 104 15.43 14.19 -7.27
CA LYS A 104 15.95 15.52 -7.70
C LYS A 104 15.16 16.16 -8.83
N ASP A 105 14.24 15.42 -9.46
CA ASP A 105 13.37 15.90 -10.54
C ASP A 105 11.91 15.73 -10.14
N GLU A 106 11.23 16.85 -9.89
CA GLU A 106 9.83 16.90 -9.47
C GLU A 106 8.90 16.19 -10.47
N LYS A 107 9.12 16.35 -11.79
CA LYS A 107 8.27 15.71 -12.80
C LYS A 107 8.40 14.19 -12.76
N LEU A 108 9.64 13.72 -12.57
CA LEU A 108 9.92 12.29 -12.44
C LEU A 108 9.33 11.72 -11.13
N ALA A 109 9.33 12.50 -10.05
CA ALA A 109 8.72 12.14 -8.78
C ALA A 109 7.19 11.97 -8.89
N TRP A 110 6.50 12.93 -9.51
CA TRP A 110 5.07 12.83 -9.77
C TRP A 110 4.72 11.68 -10.71
N LYS A 111 5.52 11.46 -11.75
CA LYS A 111 5.35 10.31 -12.65
C LYS A 111 5.44 9.00 -11.88
N TRP A 112 6.45 8.86 -11.02
CA TRP A 112 6.62 7.66 -10.21
C TRP A 112 5.48 7.46 -9.20
N MET A 113 4.98 8.54 -8.58
CA MET A 113 3.80 8.47 -7.71
C MET A 113 2.55 7.99 -8.47
N ALA A 114 2.33 8.47 -9.69
CA ALA A 114 1.22 8.01 -10.53
C ALA A 114 1.36 6.52 -10.89
N GLU A 115 2.57 6.08 -11.26
CA GLU A 115 2.88 4.67 -11.50
C GLU A 115 2.65 3.81 -10.24
N PHE A 116 3.03 4.31 -9.07
CA PHE A 116 2.79 3.63 -7.80
C PHE A 116 1.29 3.43 -7.52
N VAL A 117 0.46 4.46 -7.77
CA VAL A 117 -1.00 4.34 -7.59
C VAL A 117 -1.57 3.24 -8.48
N LEU A 118 -1.13 3.17 -9.75
CA LEU A 118 -1.56 2.14 -10.69
C LEU A 118 -1.12 0.74 -10.23
N LYS A 119 0.14 0.58 -9.83
CA LYS A 119 0.66 -0.70 -9.34
C LYS A 119 -0.05 -1.20 -8.08
N ARG A 120 -0.41 -0.28 -7.19
CA ARG A 120 -1.23 -0.58 -6.01
C ARG A 120 -2.61 -1.10 -6.41
N GLU A 121 -3.24 -0.49 -7.41
CA GLU A 121 -4.53 -0.93 -7.94
C GLU A 121 -4.41 -2.31 -8.61
N ASP A 122 -3.33 -2.58 -9.33
CA ASP A 122 -3.09 -3.90 -9.94
C ASP A 122 -2.96 -5.00 -8.89
N ILE A 123 -2.22 -4.78 -7.78
CA ILE A 123 -2.15 -5.76 -6.67
C ILE A 123 -3.54 -6.05 -6.10
N LEU A 124 -4.34 -5.01 -5.89
CA LEU A 124 -5.72 -5.15 -5.40
C LEU A 124 -6.58 -5.95 -6.37
N MET A 125 -6.54 -5.62 -7.66
CA MET A 125 -7.30 -6.32 -8.69
C MET A 125 -6.87 -7.79 -8.78
N ASN A 126 -5.56 -8.07 -8.82
CA ASN A 126 -5.01 -9.42 -8.82
C ASN A 126 -5.43 -10.24 -7.59
N THR A 127 -5.56 -9.57 -6.44
CA THR A 127 -6.02 -10.20 -5.20
C THR A 127 -7.51 -10.52 -5.28
N VAL A 128 -8.34 -9.61 -5.80
CA VAL A 128 -9.77 -9.84 -6.01
C VAL A 128 -10.01 -10.93 -7.06
N GLU A 129 -9.23 -10.98 -8.13
CA GLU A 129 -9.27 -12.06 -9.12
C GLU A 129 -8.97 -13.41 -8.48
N LEU A 130 -7.93 -13.49 -7.64
CA LEU A 130 -7.61 -14.70 -6.90
C LEU A 130 -8.75 -15.11 -5.95
N MET A 131 -9.37 -14.15 -5.26
CA MET A 131 -10.54 -14.42 -4.42
C MET A 131 -11.69 -15.00 -5.25
N ASN A 132 -11.96 -14.44 -6.44
CA ASN A 132 -13.00 -14.93 -7.34
C ASN A 132 -12.71 -16.36 -7.84
N GLU A 133 -11.47 -16.65 -8.22
CA GLU A 133 -11.04 -18.01 -8.60
C GLU A 133 -11.28 -19.03 -7.48
N MET A 134 -11.10 -18.60 -6.23
CA MET A 134 -11.26 -19.43 -5.03
C MET A 134 -12.68 -19.42 -4.45
N GLN A 135 -13.61 -18.71 -5.11
CA GLN A 135 -14.98 -18.52 -4.65
C GLN A 135 -15.02 -17.94 -3.22
N LEU A 136 -14.17 -16.95 -2.96
CA LEU A 136 -14.12 -16.17 -1.73
C LEU A 136 -14.82 -14.83 -1.97
N ASN A 137 -15.76 -14.51 -1.09
CA ASN A 137 -16.50 -13.26 -1.15
C ASN A 137 -15.88 -12.21 -0.23
N LEU A 138 -15.82 -10.96 -0.68
CA LEU A 138 -15.52 -9.83 0.20
C LEU A 138 -16.68 -9.61 1.17
N ALA A 139 -16.38 -9.53 2.47
CA ALA A 139 -17.37 -9.12 3.46
C ALA A 139 -17.67 -7.62 3.30
N HIS A 140 -16.63 -6.80 3.07
CA HIS A 140 -16.68 -5.35 2.86
C HIS A 140 -15.59 -4.92 1.86
N LEU A 141 -15.68 -3.70 1.33
CA LEU A 141 -14.62 -3.12 0.48
C LEU A 141 -13.29 -3.06 1.27
N PRO A 142 -12.13 -3.33 0.61
CA PRO A 142 -10.82 -3.21 1.25
C PRO A 142 -10.61 -1.80 1.80
N SER A 143 -10.06 -1.71 3.01
CA SER A 143 -9.69 -0.43 3.63
C SER A 143 -8.18 -0.25 3.67
N PHE A 144 -7.71 0.93 3.25
CA PHE A 144 -6.31 1.30 3.41
C PHE A 144 -6.03 1.74 4.84
N VAL A 145 -4.99 1.17 5.47
CA VAL A 145 -4.51 1.63 6.77
C VAL A 145 -3.50 2.75 6.51
N HIS A 146 -3.86 3.99 6.89
CA HIS A 146 -2.93 5.10 6.88
C HIS A 146 -2.10 5.07 8.18
N HIS A 147 -0.79 4.85 8.08
CA HIS A 147 0.17 5.06 9.17
C HIS A 147 0.97 6.34 8.93
#